data_AF-A0A9D7DAV3-F1
#
_entry.id   AF-A0A9D7DAV3-F1
#
_cell.length_a   1.000
_cell.length_b   1.000
_cell.length_c   1.000
_cell.angle_alpha   90.00
_cell.angle_beta   90.00
_cell.angle_gamma   90.00
#
_symmetry.space_group_name_H-M   'P 1'
#
loop_
_entity.id
_entity.type
_entity.pdbx_description
1 polymer ?
#
loop_
_entity_poly.entity_id
_entity_poly.type
_entity_poly.pdbx_seq_one_letter_code
_entity_poly.pdbx_strand_id
1 'polypeptide(L)' 'MTTSALTLMLFSMGIVTFFTAYFFWRVLTAKPKREPDSYTDDDKD' A
#
# COMPACT_ATOMS: atom_id res chain seq x y z
N MET A 1 -24.49 0.04 -25.06
CA MET A 1 -23.41 -0.32 -24.10
C MET A 1 -23.63 -1.76 -23.71
N THR A 2 -22.70 -2.67 -24.02
CA THR A 2 -22.84 -4.08 -23.65
C THR A 2 -22.64 -4.23 -22.15
N THR A 3 -23.51 -5.00 -21.49
CA THR A 3 -23.44 -5.26 -20.04
C THR A 3 -22.07 -5.81 -19.64
N SER A 4 -21.45 -6.62 -20.50
CA SER A 4 -20.10 -7.17 -20.29
C SER A 4 -19.01 -6.11 -20.18
N ALA A 5 -19.07 -5.04 -20.99
CA ALA A 5 -18.09 -3.96 -20.94
C ALA A 5 -18.20 -3.16 -19.64
N LEU A 6 -19.44 -2.90 -19.19
CA LEU A 6 -19.70 -2.18 -17.93
C LEU A 6 -19.26 -3.01 -16.72
N THR A 7 -19.50 -4.32 -16.71
CA THR A 7 -19.04 -5.22 -15.65
C THR A 7 -17.51 -5.25 -15.57
N LEU A 8 -16.81 -5.42 -16.69
CA LEU A 8 -15.33 -5.42 -16.72
C LEU A 8 -14.74 -4.09 -16.22
N MET A 9 -15.31 -2.97 -16.65
CA MET A 9 -14.92 -1.65 -16.17
C MET A 9 -15.08 -1.54 -14.65
N LEU A 10 -16.25 -1.91 -14.11
CA LEU A 10 -16.51 -1.81 -12.68
C LEU A 10 -15.61 -2.73 -11.85
N PHE A 11 -15.34 -3.94 -12.33
CA PHE A 11 -14.40 -4.85 -11.68
C PHE A 11 -12.97 -4.31 -11.69
N SER A 12 -12.49 -3.78 -12.82
CA SER A 12 -11.15 -3.20 -12.89
C SER A 12 -10.97 -2.04 -11.90
N MET A 13 -11.94 -1.12 -11.84
CA MET A 13 -11.95 -0.02 -10.89
C MET A 13 -12.03 -0.51 -9.44
N GLY A 14 -12.90 -1.48 -9.16
CA GLY A 14 -13.06 -2.07 -7.83
C GLY A 14 -11.78 -2.74 -7.33
N ILE A 15 -11.10 -3.50 -8.18
CA ILE A 15 -9.85 -4.19 -7.84
C ILE A 15 -8.74 -3.18 -7.51
N VAL A 16 -8.51 -2.19 -8.38
CA VAL A 16 -7.47 -1.17 -8.14
C VAL A 16 -7.76 -0.40 -6.86
N THR A 17 -9.01 0.02 -6.66
CA THR A 17 -9.43 0.75 -5.46
C THR A 17 -9.24 -0.08 -4.20
N PHE A 18 -9.60 -1.37 -4.24
CA PHE A 18 -9.43 -2.30 -3.12
C PHE A 18 -7.97 -2.47 -2.72
N PHE A 19 -7.08 -2.74 -3.68
CA PHE A 19 -5.65 -2.90 -3.40
C PHE A 19 -5.02 -1.60 -2.88
N THR A 20 -5.43 -0.46 -3.44
CA THR A 20 -4.98 0.86 -3.00
C THR A 20 -5.37 1.11 -1.54
N ALA A 21 -6.66 0.92 -1.21
CA ALA A 21 -7.15 1.07 0.16
C ALA A 21 -6.45 0.11 1.14
N TYR A 22 -6.26 -1.16 0.74
CA TYR A 22 -5.54 -2.15 1.55
C TYR A 22 -4.09 -1.73 1.83
N PHE A 23 -3.37 -1.23 0.81
CA PHE A 23 -1.98 -0.78 0.97
C PHE A 23 -1.90 0.42 1.92
N PHE A 24 -2.75 1.43 1.74
CA PHE A 24 -2.78 2.58 2.63
C PHE A 24 -3.15 2.19 4.06
N TRP A 25 -4.16 1.32 4.24
CA TRP A 25 -4.50 0.80 5.57
C TRP A 25 -3.32 0.08 6.21
N ARG A 26 -2.59 -0.73 5.45
CA ARG A 26 -1.40 -1.43 5.92
C ARG A 26 -0.26 -0.49 6.28
N VAL A 27 -0.03 0.59 5.51
CA VAL A 27 1.00 1.59 5.81
C VAL A 27 0.64 2.38 7.07
N LEU A 28 -0.59 2.86 7.17
CA LEU A 28 -1.03 3.66 8.32
C LEU A 28 -1.08 2.85 9.62
N THR A 29 -1.33 1.54 9.53
CA THR A 29 -1.39 0.62 10.68
C THR A 29 -0.07 -0.12 10.90
N ALA A 30 0.93 0.06 10.04
CA ALA A 30 2.23 -0.56 10.22
C ALA A 30 2.83 -0.09 11.54
N LYS A 31 3.17 -1.04 12.42
CA LYS A 31 3.91 -0.71 13.64
C LYS A 31 5.21 -0.04 13.22
N PRO A 32 5.62 1.06 13.89
CA PRO A 32 6.91 1.66 13.63
C PRO A 32 7.96 0.59 13.82
N LYS A 33 8.65 0.23 12.73
CA LYS A 33 9.81 -0.64 12.82
C LYS A 33 10.81 0.15 13.65
N ARG A 34 11.36 -0.46 14.70
CA ARG A 34 12.53 0.10 15.38
C ARG A 34 13.64 0.05 14.35
N GLU A 35 13.85 1.15 13.64
CA GLU A 35 14.96 1.29 12.73
C GLU A 35 16.25 1.21 13.57
N PRO A 36 17.28 0.47 13.12
CA PRO A 36 18.60 0.63 13.70
C PRO A 36 18.97 2.12 13.56
N ASP A 37 19.31 2.75 14.67
CA ASP A 37 19.65 4.17 14.70
C ASP A 37 20.85 4.41 13.78
N SER A 38 20.64 5.18 12.71
CA SER A 38 21.70 5.49 11.73
C SER A 38 22.86 6.26 12.35
N TYR A 39 22.67 6.90 13.52
CA TYR A 39 23.75 7.59 14.23
C TYR A 39 24.73 6.63 14.93
N THR A 40 24.30 5.43 15.35
CA THR A 40 25.19 4.51 16.10
C THR A 40 26.24 3.77 15.25
N ASP A 41 26.15 3.83 13.93
CA ASP A 41 27.16 3.23 13.03
C ASP A 41 28.23 4.23 12.57
N ASP A 42 28.00 5.55 12.67
CA ASP A 42 28.98 6.60 12.36
C ASP A 42 29.90 6.95 13.55
N ASP A 43 29.59 6.49 14.77
CA ASP A 43 30.37 6.79 15.99
C ASP A 43 31.56 5.83 16.24
N LYS A 44 31.98 5.03 15.25
CA LYS A 44 33.17 4.16 15.37
C LYS A 44 34.37 4.75 14.62
N ASP A 45 35.18 5.48 15.39
CA ASP A 45 36.60 5.90 15.20
C ASP A 45 36.98 6.70 13.93
#